data_AF-A0A3M1CIQ8-F1
#
_entry.id   AF-A0A3M1CIQ8-F1
#
_cell.length_a   1.000
_cell.length_b   1.000
_cell.length_c   1.000
_cell.angle_alpha   90.00
_cell.angle_beta   90.00
_cell.angle_gamma   90.00
#
_symmetry.space_group_name_H-M   'P 1'
#
loop_
_entity.id
_entity.type
_entity.pdbx_description
1 polymer ?
#
loop_
_entity_poly.entity_id
_entity_poly.type
_entity_poly.pdbx_seq_one_letter_code
_entity_poly.pdbx_strand_id
1 'polypeptide(L)'
;TGGICPVTRCAKSLFNGPCGGTRVDGNCEVDPDIPCAWYLIHERLKGQGRLELITKVRPAREWRNQIRRTIIQPEYRNRYAK
;
A
#
# COMPACT_ATOMS: atom_id res chain seq x y z
N THR A 1 5.51 -3.03 -5.95
CA THR A 1 5.71 -2.34 -4.66
C THR A 1 7.01 -2.71 -3.95
N GLY A 2 7.79 -3.71 -4.38
CA GLY A 2 9.16 -3.89 -3.86
C GLY A 2 9.29 -4.16 -2.35
N GLY A 3 8.22 -4.62 -1.69
CA GLY A 3 8.19 -4.85 -0.23
C GLY A 3 7.77 -3.64 0.62
N ILE A 4 7.47 -2.49 0.01
CA ILE A 4 6.98 -1.29 0.71
C ILE A 4 5.47 -1.17 0.46
N CYS A 5 4.68 -1.08 1.53
CA CYS A 5 3.25 -0.85 1.41
C CYS A 5 2.99 0.66 1.21
N PRO A 6 2.45 1.09 0.04
CA PRO A 6 2.22 2.50 -0.23
C PRO A 6 1.09 3.07 0.64
N VAL A 7 0.15 2.25 1.11
CA VAL A 7 -0.95 2.70 1.99
C VAL A 7 -0.44 3.05 3.39
N THR A 8 0.45 2.24 3.96
CA THR A 8 0.94 2.51 5.34
C THR A 8 2.09 3.49 5.37
N ARG A 9 2.88 3.58 4.29
CA ARG A 9 4.09 4.42 4.26
C ARG A 9 3.89 5.78 3.61
N CYS A 10 2.87 5.96 2.76
CA CYS A 10 2.56 7.27 2.19
C CYS A 10 1.75 8.10 3.19
N ALA A 11 2.12 9.36 3.41
CA ALA A 11 1.36 10.29 4.24
C ALA A 11 -0.12 10.46 3.79
N LYS A 12 -0.39 10.21 2.50
CA LYS A 12 -1.74 10.29 1.90
C LYS A 12 -2.42 8.93 1.75
N SER A 13 -1.80 7.84 2.23
CA SER A 13 -2.34 6.48 2.15
C SER A 13 -2.76 6.02 0.74
N LEU A 14 -2.07 6.51 -0.30
CA LEU A 14 -2.44 6.25 -1.69
C LEU A 14 -2.12 4.81 -2.12
N PHE A 15 -3.09 4.15 -2.72
CA PHE A 15 -2.96 2.77 -3.20
C PHE A 15 -2.64 2.67 -4.70
N ASN A 16 -3.26 3.52 -5.52
CA ASN A 16 -3.25 3.42 -6.98
C ASN A 16 -2.29 4.44 -7.64
N GLY A 17 -1.05 4.48 -7.19
CA GLY A 17 -0.01 5.33 -7.79
C GLY A 17 0.38 6.55 -6.95
N PRO A 18 1.43 7.26 -7.39
CA PRO A 18 1.97 8.43 -6.70
C PRO A 18 1.03 9.64 -6.78
N CYS A 19 1.11 10.54 -5.80
CA CYS A 19 0.35 11.81 -5.79
C CYS A 19 0.94 12.89 -6.71
N GLY A 20 2.13 12.70 -7.28
CA GLY A 20 2.89 13.76 -7.96
C GLY A 20 3.65 14.70 -7.03
N GLY A 21 3.38 14.64 -5.72
CA GLY A 21 3.99 15.44 -4.67
C GLY A 21 5.35 14.95 -4.16
N THR A 22 6.13 14.26 -4.98
CA THR A 22 7.47 13.83 -4.58
C THR A 22 8.43 14.99 -4.81
N ARG A 23 9.14 15.41 -3.78
CA ARG A 23 10.17 16.45 -3.89
C ARG A 23 11.40 15.92 -4.65
N VAL A 24 12.24 16.82 -5.15
CA VAL A 24 13.43 16.48 -5.96
C VAL A 24 14.44 15.64 -5.16
N ASP A 25 14.49 15.85 -3.85
CA ASP A 25 15.29 15.11 -2.86
C ASP A 25 14.72 13.73 -2.49
N GLY A 26 13.55 13.34 -3.04
CA GLY A 26 12.92 12.03 -2.78
C GLY A 26 11.99 12.00 -1.56
N ASN A 27 11.80 13.13 -0.89
CA ASN A 27 10.91 13.29 0.27
C ASN A 27 9.48 13.67 -0.14
N CYS A 28 8.56 13.60 0.82
CA CYS A 28 7.14 13.90 0.61
C CYS A 28 6.89 15.42 0.57
N GLU A 29 5.89 15.87 -0.19
CA GLU A 29 5.47 17.27 -0.18
C GLU A 29 4.93 17.71 1.19
N VAL A 30 4.27 16.81 1.93
CA VAL A 30 3.61 17.10 3.21
C VAL A 30 4.62 17.48 4.28
N ASP A 31 5.73 16.75 4.33
CA ASP A 31 6.79 16.93 5.31
C ASP A 31 8.13 16.57 4.65
N PRO A 32 9.10 17.52 4.62
CA PRO A 32 10.44 17.27 4.10
C PRO A 32 11.19 16.15 4.81
N ASP A 33 10.90 15.83 6.07
CA ASP A 33 11.60 14.79 6.82
C ASP A 33 11.03 13.39 6.54
N ILE A 34 9.86 13.30 5.88
CA ILE A 34 9.20 12.04 5.58
C ILE A 34 9.61 11.55 4.19
N PRO A 35 10.27 10.38 4.07
CA PRO A 35 10.65 9.84 2.78
C PRO A 35 9.42 9.40 1.99
N CYS A 36 9.36 9.75 0.69
CA CYS A 36 8.22 9.40 -0.14
C CYS A 36 8.15 7.89 -0.40
N ALA A 37 7.06 7.25 0.00
CA ALA A 37 6.86 5.82 -0.21
C ALA A 37 7.00 5.39 -1.68
N TRP A 38 6.47 6.20 -2.61
CA TRP A 38 6.52 5.88 -4.04
C TRP A 38 7.91 6.05 -4.65
N TYR A 39 8.68 7.02 -4.17
CA TYR A 39 10.09 7.15 -4.54
C TYR A 39 10.89 5.93 -4.10
N LEU A 40 10.72 5.50 -2.84
CA LEU A 40 11.38 4.29 -2.32
C LEU A 40 10.95 3.01 -3.07
N ILE A 41 9.67 2.91 -3.44
CA ILE A 41 9.17 1.79 -4.26
C ILE A 41 9.84 1.79 -5.63
N HIS A 42 9.97 2.94 -6.27
CA HIS A 42 10.64 3.09 -7.56
C HIS A 42 12.10 2.66 -7.49
N GLU A 43 12.87 3.22 -6.54
CA GLU A 43 14.29 2.89 -6.38
C GLU A 43 14.52 1.40 -6.12
N ARG A 44 13.69 0.79 -5.26
CA ARG A 44 13.80 -0.63 -4.97
C ARG A 44 13.42 -1.51 -6.16
N LEU A 45 12.43 -1.12 -6.96
CA LEU A 45 12.06 -1.84 -8.18
C LEU A 45 13.11 -1.67 -9.29
N LYS A 46 13.71 -0.48 -9.40
CA LYS A 46 14.83 -0.21 -10.32
C LYS A 46 16.03 -1.09 -9.99
N GLY A 47 16.42 -1.19 -8.72
CA GLY A 47 17.49 -2.10 -8.28
C GLY A 47 17.20 -3.59 -8.52
N GLN A 48 15.92 -3.97 -8.62
CA GLN A 48 15.49 -5.34 -8.95
C GLN A 48 15.30 -5.57 -10.46
N GLY A 49 15.41 -4.54 -11.31
CA GLY A 49 15.09 -4.64 -12.73
C GLY A 49 13.60 -4.86 -13.03
N ARG A 50 12.70 -4.55 -12.09
CA ARG A 50 11.24 -4.81 -12.18
C ARG A 50 10.42 -3.53 -12.30
N LEU A 51 10.95 -2.53 -13.00
CA LEU A 51 10.32 -1.23 -13.18
C LEU A 51 8.93 -1.32 -13.84
N GLU A 52 8.71 -2.28 -14.73
CA GLU A 52 7.42 -2.48 -15.41
C GLU A 52 6.23 -2.64 -14.45
N LEU A 53 6.48 -3.13 -13.22
CA LEU A 53 5.45 -3.34 -12.22
C LEU A 53 4.85 -2.04 -11.67
N ILE A 54 5.58 -0.91 -11.76
CA ILE A 54 5.09 0.40 -11.28
C ILE A 54 4.24 1.11 -12.34
N THR A 55 4.53 0.88 -13.62
CA THR A 55 3.82 1.48 -14.76
C THR A 55 2.49 0.80 -15.04
N LYS A 56 2.32 -0.46 -14.61
CA LYS A 56 1.10 -1.23 -14.84
C LYS A 56 -0.09 -0.64 -14.07
N VAL A 57 -1.08 -0.14 -14.81
CA VAL A 57 -2.36 0.33 -14.25
C VAL A 57 -3.08 -0.84 -13.58
N ARG A 58 -3.46 -0.65 -12.32
CA ARG A 58 -4.26 -1.59 -11.53
C ARG A 58 -5.71 -1.09 -11.47
N PRO A 59 -6.71 -1.98 -11.49
CA PRO A 59 -8.09 -1.57 -11.30
C PRO A 59 -8.26 -0.94 -9.91
N ALA A 60 -9.27 -0.08 -9.79
CA ALA A 60 -9.64 0.47 -8.49
C ALA A 60 -9.93 -0.67 -7.51
N ARG A 61 -9.41 -0.55 -6.27
CA ARG A 61 -9.63 -1.56 -5.24
C ARG A 61 -11.06 -1.45 -4.76
N GLU A 62 -11.84 -2.49 -4.97
CA GLU A 62 -13.17 -2.62 -4.38
C GLU A 62 -13.02 -3.03 -2.91
N TRP A 63 -13.16 -2.08 -2.01
CA TRP A 63 -13.01 -2.29 -0.57
C TRP A 63 -14.23 -3.02 0.03
N ARG A 64 -14.40 -4.29 -0.33
CA ARG A 64 -15.44 -5.17 0.19
C ARG A 64 -15.02 -5.76 1.54
N ASN A 65 -15.99 -6.07 2.41
CA ASN A 65 -15.77 -6.78 3.68
C ASN A 65 -14.82 -6.07 4.67
N GLN A 66 -14.92 -4.75 4.80
CA GLN A 66 -14.11 -3.97 5.75
C GLN A 66 -14.48 -4.25 7.22
N ILE A 67 -15.65 -4.84 7.47
CA ILE A 67 -16.09 -5.23 8.81
C ILE A 67 -15.28 -6.45 9.25
N ARG A 68 -14.74 -6.41 10.46
CA ARG A 68 -14.04 -7.54 11.08
C ARG A 68 -14.97 -8.74 11.09
N ARG A 69 -14.66 -9.76 10.29
CA ARG A 69 -15.38 -11.02 10.33
C ARG A 69 -14.93 -11.83 11.53
N THR A 70 -15.89 -12.29 12.31
CA THR A 70 -15.66 -13.35 13.28
C THR A 70 -15.55 -14.66 12.50
N ILE A 71 -14.33 -15.15 12.32
CA ILE A 71 -14.11 -16.49 11.77
C ILE A 71 -14.22 -17.47 12.93
N ILE A 72 -15.40 -18.08 13.09
CA ILE A 72 -15.59 -19.15 14.06
C ILE A 72 -15.15 -20.44 13.38
N GLN A 73 -14.09 -21.04 13.91
CA GLN A 73 -13.63 -22.37 13.46
C GLN A 73 -14.76 -23.40 13.64
N PRO A 74 -14.91 -24.39 12.75
CA PRO A 74 -16.06 -25.30 12.75
C PRO A 74 -16.32 -25.95 14.11
N GLU A 75 -15.27 -26.41 14.79
CA GLU A 75 -15.34 -27.08 16.11
C GLU A 75 -15.82 -26.14 17.23
N TYR A 76 -15.60 -24.84 17.08
CA TYR A 76 -15.96 -23.82 18.07
C TYR A 76 -17.33 -23.18 17.80
N ARG A 77 -18.04 -23.63 16.75
CA ARG A 77 -19.32 -23.06 16.33
C ARG A 77 -20.36 -23.12 17.44
N ASN A 78 -20.48 -24.24 18.14
CA ASN A 78 -21.48 -24.40 19.21
C ASN A 78 -21.21 -23.54 20.46
N ARG A 79 -19.97 -23.06 20.66
CA ARG A 79 -19.59 -22.22 21.80
C ARG A 79 -19.81 -20.73 21.54
N TYR A 80 -19.67 -20.32 20.29
CA TYR A 80 -19.66 -18.90 19.91
C TYR A 80 -20.74 -18.50 18.90
N ALA A 81 -21.49 -19.45 18.33
CA ALA A 81 -22.71 -19.16 17.57
C ALA A 81 -23.87 -19.01 18.56
N LYS A 82 -24.02 -17.79 19.07
CA LYS A 82 -25.31 -17.26 19.53
C LYS A 82 -25.79 -16.26 18.49
#